data_AF-A0AAV4V797-F1
#
_entry.id   AF-A0AAV4V797-F1
#
_cell.length_a   1.000
_cell.length_b   1.000
_cell.length_c   1.000
_cell.angle_alpha   90.00
_cell.angle_beta   90.00
_cell.angle_gamma   90.00
#
_symmetry.space_group_name_H-M   'P 1'
#
loop_
_entity.id
_entity.type
_entity.pdbx_description
1 polymer ?
#
loop_
_entity_poly.entity_id
_entity_poly.type
_entity_poly.pdbx_seq_one_letter_code
_entity_poly.pdbx_strand_id
1 'polypeptide(L)' 'TPISISDVPNAIKIAVSHKGNNTEAQERGIIYRCSSWDESQKAWSSDGIVTYGVEGNVMKCWSSSLDIICCG' A
#
# COMPACT_ATOMS: atom_id res chain seq x y z
N THR A 1 -0.77 9.59 22.40
CA THR A 1 -0.19 8.27 22.06
C THR A 1 -0.70 7.88 20.70
N PRO A 2 0.15 7.48 19.74
CA PRO A 2 -0.35 6.93 18.48
C PRO A 2 -1.23 5.71 18.78
N ILE A 3 -2.38 5.61 18.11
CA ILE A 3 -3.23 4.43 18.18
C ILE A 3 -2.73 3.47 17.11
N SER A 4 -2.31 2.28 17.51
CA SER A 4 -2.01 1.18 16.59
C SER A 4 -3.22 0.24 16.58
N ILE A 5 -3.68 -0.13 15.38
CA ILE A 5 -4.77 -1.06 15.15
C ILE A 5 -4.19 -2.21 14.32
N SER A 6 -4.28 -3.44 14.83
CA SER A 6 -3.80 -4.67 14.18
C SER A 6 -4.91 -5.72 14.11
N ASP A 7 -4.71 -6.73 13.25
CA ASP A 7 -5.59 -7.91 13.09
C ASP A 7 -7.07 -7.57 12.85
N VAL A 8 -7.33 -6.48 12.12
CA VAL A 8 -8.70 -6.05 11.86
C VAL A 8 -9.41 -7.04 10.92
N PRO A 9 -10.59 -7.57 11.31
CA PRO A 9 -11.31 -8.58 10.53
C PRO A 9 -11.83 -8.02 9.19
N ASN A 10 -12.07 -6.70 9.14
CA ASN A 10 -12.33 -5.98 7.91
C ASN A 10 -11.05 -5.22 7.53
N ALA A 11 -10.44 -5.59 6.41
CA ALA A 11 -9.21 -4.94 5.95
C ALA A 11 -9.41 -3.42 5.83
N ILE A 12 -8.40 -2.66 6.27
CA ILE A 12 -8.34 -1.21 6.09
C ILE A 12 -8.13 -0.94 4.61
N LYS A 13 -9.12 -0.28 3.99
CA LYS A 13 -9.07 0.06 2.58
C LYS A 13 -8.39 1.41 2.41
N ILE A 14 -7.28 1.42 1.68
CA ILE A 14 -6.45 2.60 1.46
C ILE A 14 -6.42 2.87 -0.03
N ALA A 15 -6.66 4.12 -0.40
CA ALA A 15 -6.49 4.60 -1.76
C ALA A 15 -5.44 5.69 -1.75
N VAL A 16 -4.41 5.54 -2.57
CA VAL A 16 -3.24 6.40 -2.58
C VAL A 16 -2.94 6.79 -4.02
N SER A 17 -2.88 8.09 -4.26
CA SER A 17 -2.55 8.62 -5.57
C SER A 17 -1.06 8.53 -5.80
N HIS A 18 -0.69 8.06 -6.98
CA HIS A 18 0.68 8.05 -7.43
C HIS A 18 1.22 9.47 -7.61
N LYS A 19 2.49 9.68 -7.24
CA LYS A 19 3.21 10.91 -7.53
C LYS A 19 3.77 10.84 -8.96
N GLY A 20 3.05 11.40 -9.93
CA GLY A 20 3.49 11.48 -11.33
C GLY A 20 2.46 10.95 -12.33
N ASN A 21 2.86 10.78 -13.59
CA ASN A 21 2.07 10.09 -14.61
C ASN A 21 2.41 8.59 -14.57
N ASN A 22 1.62 7.81 -13.82
CA ASN A 22 1.88 6.38 -13.67
C ASN A 22 1.20 5.52 -14.73
N THR A 23 0.42 6.11 -15.63
CA THR A 23 -0.18 5.41 -16.77
C THR A 23 0.92 4.91 -17.73
N GLU A 24 1.88 5.75 -18.09
CA GLU A 24 2.98 5.37 -19.00
C GLU A 24 3.85 4.25 -18.40
N ALA A 25 4.09 4.29 -17.09
CA ALA A 25 4.84 3.25 -16.39
C ALA A 25 4.09 1.90 -16.40
N GLN A 26 2.76 1.92 -16.21
CA GLN A 26 1.92 0.72 -16.30
C GLN A 26 1.89 0.17 -17.73
N GLU A 27 1.82 1.04 -18.75
CA GLU A 27 1.88 0.64 -20.16
C GLU A 27 3.21 -0.03 -20.53
N ARG A 28 4.29 0.33 -19.83
CA ARG A 28 5.61 -0.33 -19.94
C ARG A 28 5.72 -1.63 -19.12
N GLY A 29 4.64 -2.04 -18.44
CA GLY A 29 4.57 -3.28 -17.65
C GLY A 29 5.13 -3.17 -16.24
N ILE A 30 5.34 -1.95 -15.70
CA ILE A 30 5.74 -1.78 -14.31
C ILE A 30 4.55 -2.14 -13.40
N ILE A 31 4.79 -3.04 -12.45
CA ILE A 31 3.79 -3.49 -11.48
C ILE A 31 4.03 -2.78 -10.15
N TYR A 32 3.07 -1.95 -9.75
CA TYR A 32 3.10 -1.30 -8.45
C TYR A 32 2.65 -2.26 -7.35
N ARG A 33 3.29 -2.16 -6.19
CA ARG A 33 2.92 -2.93 -4.99
C ARG A 33 2.69 -2.03 -3.79
N CYS A 34 1.75 -2.43 -2.96
CA CYS A 34 1.48 -1.83 -1.67
C CYS A 34 2.43 -2.44 -0.64
N SER A 35 3.03 -1.60 0.18
CA SER A 35 3.93 -2.01 1.26
C SER A 35 3.67 -1.19 2.51
N SER A 36 3.86 -1.80 3.67
CA SER A 36 3.83 -1.16 4.98
C SER A 36 5.26 -1.07 5.56
N TRP A 37 5.53 -0.06 6.37
CA TRP A 37 6.82 0.07 7.05
C TRP A 37 6.82 -0.82 8.29
N ASP A 38 7.69 -1.83 8.31
CA ASP A 38 7.94 -2.66 9.47
C ASP A 38 8.99 -1.97 10.35
N GLU A 39 8.55 -1.42 11.49
CA GLU A 39 9.42 -0.76 12.45
C GLU A 39 10.43 -1.70 13.12
N SER A 40 10.13 -3.00 13.21
CA SER A 40 11.03 -3.99 13.81
C SER A 40 12.19 -4.32 12.88
N GLN A 41 11.92 -4.40 11.57
CA GLN A 41 12.92 -4.69 10.54
C GLN A 41 13.54 -3.42 9.94
N LYS A 42 12.97 -2.25 10.21
CA LYS A 42 13.34 -0.96 9.59
C LYS A 42 13.34 -1.06 8.06
N ALA A 43 12.32 -1.71 7.52
CA ALA A 43 12.20 -2.01 6.10
C ALA A 43 10.74 -1.95 5.62
N TRP A 44 10.55 -1.79 4.31
CA TRP A 44 9.23 -1.96 3.69
C TRP A 44 8.91 -3.44 3.53
N SER A 45 7.77 -3.87 4.07
CA SER A 45 7.26 -5.24 3.95
C SER A 45 5.94 -5.27 3.19
N SER A 46 5.66 -6.39 2.53
CA SER A 46 4.35 -6.71 1.97
C SER A 46 3.47 -7.52 2.94
N ASP A 47 3.98 -7.82 4.14
CA ASP A 47 3.25 -8.62 5.11
C ASP A 47 2.03 -7.85 5.63
N GLY A 48 0.87 -8.52 5.65
CA GLY A 48 -0.38 -7.93 6.11
C GLY A 48 -0.96 -6.85 5.18
N ILE A 49 -0.38 -6.60 4.01
CA ILE A 49 -0.90 -5.65 3.02
C ILE A 49 -0.99 -6.27 1.63
N VAL A 50 -2.10 -6.01 0.93
CA VAL A 50 -2.37 -6.56 -0.41
C VAL A 50 -2.68 -5.44 -1.39
N THR A 51 -2.06 -5.48 -2.57
CA THR A 51 -2.45 -4.64 -3.71
C THR A 51 -3.72 -5.20 -4.33
N TYR A 52 -4.81 -4.45 -4.21
CA TYR A 52 -6.09 -4.83 -4.80
C TYR A 52 -6.14 -4.48 -6.29
N GLY A 53 -5.59 -3.32 -6.66
CA GLY A 53 -5.55 -2.90 -8.05
C GLY A 53 -5.07 -1.46 -8.22
N VAL A 54 -4.85 -1.11 -9.49
CA VAL A 54 -4.47 0.23 -9.91
C VAL A 54 -5.53 0.72 -10.89
N GLU A 55 -6.10 1.89 -10.60
CA GLU A 55 -7.11 2.56 -11.42
C GLU A 55 -6.58 3.92 -11.83
N GLY A 56 -6.00 3.97 -13.03
CA GLY A 56 -5.33 5.16 -13.55
C GLY A 56 -4.18 5.57 -12.63
N ASN A 57 -4.33 6.72 -11.97
CA ASN A 57 -3.33 7.30 -11.08
C ASN A 57 -3.53 6.95 -9.60
N VAL A 58 -4.48 6.07 -9.26
CA VAL A 58 -4.77 5.66 -7.88
C VAL A 58 -4.45 4.18 -7.70
N MET A 59 -3.67 3.86 -6.66
CA MET A 59 -3.49 2.50 -6.19
C MET A 59 -4.38 2.22 -4.98
N LYS A 60 -4.98 1.02 -4.96
CA LYS A 60 -5.83 0.54 -3.88
C LYS A 60 -5.13 -0.59 -3.12
N CYS A 61 -5.03 -0.43 -1.80
CA CYS A 61 -4.40 -1.37 -0.89
C CYS A 61 -5.38 -1.80 0.19
N TRP A 62 -5.32 -3.07 0.59
CA TRP A 62 -6.03 -3.60 1.75
C TRP A 62 -5.00 -3.99 2.80
N SER A 63 -5.11 -3.45 4.01
CA SER A 63 -4.16 -3.69 5.09
C SER A 63 -4.85 -4.31 6.31
N SER A 64 -4.20 -5.25 6.99
CA SER A 64 -4.62 -5.79 8.29
C SER A 64 -4.19 -4.91 9.47
N SER A 65 -3.38 -3.86 9.22
CA SER A 65 -2.91 -2.91 10.22
C SER A 65 -2.94 -1.46 9.74
N LEU A 66 -3.00 -0.52 10.69
CA LEU A 66 -2.90 0.92 10.41
C LEU A 66 -1.49 1.43 10.76
N ASP A 67 -0.56 1.29 9.81
CA ASP A 67 0.84 1.72 9.93
C ASP A 67 1.22 2.72 8.81
N ILE A 68 2.49 3.10 8.71
CA ILE A 68 3.00 3.89 7.57
C ILE A 68 2.94 3.02 6.33
N ILE A 69 2.23 3.48 5.30
CA ILE A 69 1.98 2.72 4.08
C ILE A 69 2.47 3.52 2.88
N CYS A 70 3.19 2.84 1.98
CA CYS A 70 3.68 3.39 0.72
C CYS A 70 3.38 2.47 -0.46
N CYS A 71 3.72 2.98 -1.64
CA CYS A 71 3.35 2.45 -2.93
C CYS A 71 4.53 2.63 -3.87
N GLY A 72 5.19 1.54 -4.24
CA GLY A 72 6.42 1.51 -5.04
C GLY A 72 6.28 0.71 -6.31
#